data_AF-A0A8C6D6S6-F1
#
_entry.id   AF-A0A8C6D6S6-F1
#
_cell.length_a   1.000
_cell.length_b   1.000
_cell.length_c   1.000
_cell.angle_alpha   90.00
_cell.angle_beta   90.00
_cell.angle_gamma   90.00
#
_symmetry.space_group_name_H-M   'P 1'
#
loop_
_entity.id
_entity.type
_entity.pdbx_description
1 polymer ?
#
loop_
_entity_poly.entity_id
_entity_poly.type
_entity_poly.pdbx_seq_one_letter_code
_entity_poly.pdbx_strand_id
1 'polypeptide(L)' 'MASSGASVTAAGSANEAPEMPENVEDWLRGVYHFATDRNDFRRNLILNLGLFAAGVWLARNLNDTDLMAPQPGV' A
#
# COMPACT_ATOMS: atom_id res chain seq x y z
N MET A 1 5.33 -48.65 -39.98
CA MET A 1 4.02 -49.14 -39.49
C MET A 1 3.55 -48.19 -38.42
N ALA A 2 2.32 -47.68 -38.56
CA ALA A 2 1.73 -46.70 -37.68
C ALA A 2 1.25 -47.32 -36.36
N SER A 3 1.30 -46.54 -35.29
CA SER A 3 0.32 -46.65 -34.21
C SER A 3 0.08 -45.26 -33.62
N SER A 4 -0.95 -44.61 -34.14
CA SER A 4 -1.63 -43.49 -33.49
C SER A 4 -2.25 -43.95 -32.18
N GLY A 5 -2.21 -43.07 -31.19
CA GLY A 5 -2.89 -43.26 -29.91
C GLY A 5 -3.08 -41.92 -29.23
N ALA A 6 -3.85 -41.03 -29.85
CA ALA A 6 -4.44 -39.91 -29.15
C ALA A 6 -5.34 -40.46 -28.03
N SER A 7 -5.03 -40.11 -26.78
CA SER A 7 -5.99 -40.26 -25.69
C SER A 7 -6.05 -38.96 -24.89
N VAL A 8 -7.10 -38.21 -25.23
CA VAL A 8 -7.99 -37.49 -24.34
C VAL A 8 -7.33 -36.50 -23.38
N THR A 9 -7.40 -35.24 -23.80
CA THR A 9 -7.61 -34.07 -22.95
C THR A 9 -8.52 -34.41 -21.77
N ALA A 10 -7.93 -34.76 -20.64
CA ALA A 10 -8.59 -34.62 -19.35
C ALA A 10 -8.58 -33.12 -19.05
N ALA A 11 -9.68 -32.45 -19.40
CA ALA A 11 -10.08 -31.21 -18.77
C ALA A 11 -10.24 -31.49 -17.28
N GLY A 12 -9.13 -31.43 -16.54
CA GLY A 12 -9.14 -31.32 -15.10
C GLY A 12 -9.74 -29.97 -14.80
N SER A 13 -11.04 -29.97 -14.52
CA SER A 13 -11.79 -28.85 -13.99
C SER A 13 -11.04 -28.31 -12.78
N ALA A 14 -10.20 -27.29 -13.00
CA ALA A 14 -9.66 -26.49 -11.95
C ALA A 14 -10.87 -25.80 -11.31
N ASN A 15 -11.18 -26.18 -10.08
CA ASN A 15 -11.98 -25.33 -9.20
C ASN A 15 -11.11 -24.11 -8.91
N GLU A 16 -11.05 -23.20 -9.88
CA GLU A 16 -10.53 -21.85 -9.70
C GLU A 16 -11.58 -21.15 -8.81
N ALA A 17 -11.43 -21.33 -7.49
CA ALA A 17 -11.94 -20.36 -6.54
C ALA A 17 -11.53 -18.98 -7.05
N PRO A 18 -12.37 -17.93 -6.97
CA PRO A 18 -12.12 -16.66 -7.64
C PRO A 18 -10.72 -16.17 -7.24
N GLU A 19 -9.75 -16.39 -8.12
CA GLU A 19 -8.36 -16.10 -7.85
C GLU A 19 -8.31 -14.59 -7.78
N MET A 20 -7.99 -14.05 -6.60
CA MET A 20 -7.64 -12.64 -6.55
C MET A 20 -6.55 -12.42 -7.59
N PRO A 21 -6.61 -11.33 -8.38
CA PRO A 21 -5.65 -11.14 -9.45
C PRO A 21 -4.26 -11.26 -8.83
N GLU A 22 -3.45 -12.22 -9.27
CA GLU A 22 -2.14 -12.54 -8.66
C GLU A 22 -1.27 -11.28 -8.50
N ASN A 23 -1.47 -10.31 -9.39
CA ASN A 23 -0.87 -8.97 -9.35
C ASN A 23 -1.20 -8.12 -8.11
N VAL A 24 -2.41 -8.24 -7.54
CA VAL A 24 -2.82 -7.49 -6.35
C VAL A 24 -2.16 -8.07 -5.11
N GLU A 25 -2.03 -9.40 -5.04
CA GLU A 25 -1.36 -10.08 -3.94
C GLU A 25 0.14 -9.76 -3.94
N ASP A 26 0.79 -9.82 -5.10
CA ASP A 26 2.20 -9.46 -5.24
C ASP A 26 2.45 -7.97 -4.95
N TRP A 27 1.54 -7.09 -5.37
CA TRP A 27 1.60 -5.67 -5.03
C TRP A 27 1.47 -5.44 -3.52
N LEU A 28 0.49 -6.07 -2.87
CA LEU A 28 0.31 -6.00 -1.41
C LEU A 28 1.53 -6.56 -0.66
N ARG A 29 2.10 -7.67 -1.14
CA ARG A 29 3.30 -8.27 -0.55
C ARG A 29 4.50 -7.34 -0.71
N GLY A 30 4.63 -6.66 -1.85
CA GLY A 30 5.63 -5.63 -2.08
C GLY A 30 5.49 -4.43 -1.14
N VAL A 31 4.26 -3.91 -0.96
CA VAL A 31 3.98 -2.80 -0.03
C VAL A 31 4.24 -3.21 1.42
N TYR A 32 3.83 -4.43 1.81
CA TYR A 32 4.07 -4.96 3.15
C TYR A 32 5.57 -5.13 3.41
N HIS A 33 6.31 -5.66 2.44
CA HIS A 33 7.75 -5.81 2.56
C HIS A 33 8.45 -4.46 2.69
N PHE A 34 8.08 -3.48 1.84
CA PHE A 34 8.59 -2.11 1.93
C PHE A 34 8.25 -1.43 3.27
N ALA A 35 7.09 -1.73 3.86
CA ALA A 35 6.68 -1.18 5.15
C ALA A 35 7.40 -1.83 6.35
N THR A 36 7.71 -3.13 6.25
CA THR A 36 8.39 -3.89 7.32
C THR A 36 9.91 -3.86 7.21
N ASP A 37 10.47 -3.54 6.04
CA ASP A 37 11.91 -3.39 5.85
C ASP A 37 12.37 -2.07 6.49
N ARG A 38 12.70 -2.16 7.77
CA ARG A 38 13.24 -1.04 8.56
C ARG A 38 14.65 -0.62 8.11
N ASN A 39 15.36 -1.45 7.35
CA ASN A 39 16.73 -1.17 6.93
C ASN A 39 16.77 -0.32 5.64
N ASP A 40 15.63 -0.11 5.00
CA ASP A 40 15.53 0.75 3.84
C ASP A 40 15.65 2.23 4.21
N PHE A 41 16.80 2.82 3.84
CA PHE A 41 17.01 4.27 3.89
C PHE A 41 15.87 5.04 3.21
N ARG A 42 15.33 4.50 2.11
CA ARG A 42 14.21 5.11 1.36
C ARG A 42 12.94 5.20 2.21
N ARG A 43 12.57 4.12 2.89
CA ARG A 43 11.41 4.09 3.80
C ARG A 43 11.63 5.07 4.95
N ASN A 44 12.80 5.02 5.58
CA ASN A 44 13.11 5.93 6.69
C ASN A 44 13.06 7.39 6.25
N LEU A 45 13.60 7.73 5.07
CA LEU A 45 13.54 9.07 4.51
C LEU A 45 12.10 9.52 4.23
N ILE A 46 11.29 8.67 3.59
CA ILE A 46 9.88 8.97 3.28
C ILE A 46 9.07 9.17 4.57
N LEU A 47 9.29 8.34 5.58
CA LEU A 47 8.60 8.45 6.88
C LEU A 47 9.00 9.72 7.62
N ASN A 48 10.29 10.05 7.71
CA ASN A 48 10.74 11.27 8.38
C ASN A 48 10.24 12.52 7.65
N LEU A 49 10.25 12.51 6.31
CA LEU A 49 9.76 13.62 5.51
C LEU A 49 8.25 13.81 5.67
N GLY A 50 7.48 12.71 5.66
CA GLY A 50 6.05 12.73 5.91
C GLY A 50 5.70 13.23 7.32
N LEU A 51 6.43 12.75 8.33
CA LEU A 51 6.26 13.19 9.72
C LEU A 51 6.58 14.68 9.88
N PHE A 52 7.63 15.16 9.21
CA PHE A 52 7.98 16.58 9.22
C PHE A 52 6.88 17.44 8.58
N ALA A 53 6.38 17.06 7.40
CA ALA A 53 5.31 17.80 6.72
C ALA A 53 4.01 17.81 7.54
N ALA A 54 3.62 16.67 8.13
CA ALA A 54 2.47 16.58 9.01
C ALA A 54 2.63 17.46 10.25
N GLY A 55 3.83 17.51 10.85
CA GLY A 55 4.14 18.39 11.97
C GLY A 55 4.03 19.88 11.61
N VAL A 56 4.57 20.29 10.47
CA VAL A 56 4.45 21.67 9.97
C VAL A 56 3.00 22.06 9.71
N TRP A 57 2.23 21.17 9.09
CA TRP A 57 0.80 21.38 8.85
C TRP A 57 0.00 21.48 10.15
N LEU A 58 0.27 20.58 11.10
CA LEU A 58 -0.39 20.58 12.41
C LEU A 58 -0.07 21.87 13.18
N ALA A 59 1.20 22.30 13.20
CA ALA A 59 1.60 23.54 13.86
C ALA A 59 0.92 24.78 13.25
N ARG A 60 0.76 24.81 11.92
CA ARG A 60 0.01 25.90 11.25
C ARG A 60 -1.47 25.89 11.64
N ASN A 61 -2.14 24.75 11.56
CA ASN A 61 -3.57 24.67 11.87
C ASN A 61 -3.89 24.89 13.35
N LEU A 62 -3.02 24.46 14.27
CA LEU A 62 -3.19 24.72 15.69
C LEU A 62 -2.98 26.21 16.01
N ASN A 63 -2.01 26.87 15.38
CA ASN A 63 -1.82 28.32 15.50
C ASN A 63 -3.03 29.10 14.96
N ASP A 64 -3.61 28.66 13.84
CA ASP A 64 -4.82 29.28 13.28
C ASP A 64 -6.06 29.06 14.16
N THR A 65 -6.12 27.94 14.91
CA THR A 65 -7.21 27.63 15.85
C THR A 65 -7.05 28.36 17.19
N ASP A 66 -5.81 28.64 17.62
CA ASP A 66 -5.51 29.39 18.85
C ASP A 66 -5.84 30.89 18.74
N LEU A 67 -6.17 31.38 17.53
CA LEU A 67 -6.73 32.70 17.27
C LEU A 67 -8.26 32.77 17.45
N MET A 68 -8.81 32.01 18.41
CA MET A 68 -10.07 32.36 19.09
C MET A 68 -9.84 33.13 20.40
N ALA A 69 -8.63 33.69 20.60
CA ALA A 69 -8.46 34.77 21.55
C ALA A 69 -9.45 35.89 21.16
N PRO A 70 -10.40 36.29 22.04
CA PRO A 70 -11.33 37.35 21.73
C PRO A 70 -10.53 38.57 21.30
N GLN A 71 -10.84 39.13 20.13
CA GLN A 71 -10.21 40.38 19.71
C GLN A 71 -10.38 41.38 20.86
N PRO A 72 -9.29 42.03 21.34
CA PRO A 72 -9.40 42.98 22.42
C PRO A 72 -10.46 44.01 22.01
N GLY A 73 -11.55 44.01 22.75
CA GLY A 73 -12.66 44.92 22.56
C GLY A 73 -12.15 46.36 22.61
N VAL A 74 -12.82 47.19 21.82
CA VAL A 74 -12.70 48.65 21.78
C VAL A 74 -12.46 49.31 23.14
#